data_AF-A0A348ZLF7-F1
#
_entry.id   AF-A0A348ZLF7-F1
#
_cell.length_a   1.000
_cell.length_b   1.000
_cell.length_c   1.000
_cell.angle_alpha   90.00
_cell.angle_beta   90.00
_cell.angle_gamma   90.00
#
_symmetry.space_group_name_H-M   'P 1'
#
loop_
_entity.id
_entity.type
_entity.pdbx_description
1 polymer ?
#
loop_
_entity_poly.entity_id
_entity_poly.type
_entity_poly.pdbx_seq_one_letter_code
_entity_poly.pdbx_strand_id
1 'polypeptide(L)'
;MKKVKETGLFEKCREKCRNEKMFMPDQTALNKLATAKRTLPRKFNEQKKNKKNTVIRHFTTGFRFFPWVRTITVKPWDIKRMHKVLKLYKYDGILKEYRAMYKSIKKI
;
A
#
# COMPACT_ATOMS: atom_id res chain seq x y z
N MET A 1 10.13 8.49 -15.72
CA MET A 1 8.92 8.99 -16.42
C MET A 1 9.07 9.09 -17.94
N LYS A 2 10.22 9.47 -18.51
CA LYS A 2 10.42 9.59 -19.97
C LYS A 2 9.99 8.34 -20.77
N LYS A 3 10.57 7.17 -20.46
CA LYS A 3 10.20 5.88 -21.07
C LYS A 3 8.71 5.51 -20.97
N VAL A 4 8.03 5.87 -19.87
CA VAL A 4 6.60 5.58 -19.70
C VAL A 4 5.76 6.41 -20.68
N LYS A 5 6.18 7.64 -20.97
CA LYS A 5 5.56 8.50 -21.98
C LYS A 5 5.86 7.98 -23.40
N GLU A 6 7.13 7.69 -23.69
CA GLU A 6 7.58 7.17 -24.99
C GLU A 6 6.85 5.87 -25.38
N THR A 7 6.62 4.97 -24.43
CA THR A 7 5.95 3.68 -24.68
C THR A 7 4.41 3.76 -24.67
N GLY A 8 3.84 4.89 -24.25
CA GLY A 8 2.41 5.04 -24.01
C GLY A 8 1.84 4.09 -22.95
N LEU A 9 2.68 3.56 -22.05
CA LEU A 9 2.30 2.46 -21.14
C LEU A 9 1.04 2.77 -20.33
N PHE A 10 0.96 3.97 -19.76
CA PHE A 10 -0.17 4.34 -18.90
C PHE A 10 -1.48 4.53 -19.68
N GLU A 11 -1.41 4.95 -20.95
CA GLU A 11 -2.57 5.05 -21.81
C GLU A 11 -3.15 3.66 -22.10
N LYS A 12 -2.29 2.72 -22.51
CA LYS A 12 -2.65 1.32 -22.72
C LYS A 12 -3.21 0.67 -21.45
N CYS A 13 -2.62 0.96 -20.28
CA CYS A 13 -3.16 0.47 -19.01
C CYS A 13 -4.57 1.00 -18.75
N ARG A 14 -4.83 2.29 -18.99
CA ARG A 14 -6.17 2.87 -18.81
C ARG A 14 -7.19 2.27 -19.77
N GLU A 15 -6.83 2.09 -21.03
CA GLU A 15 -7.67 1.43 -22.03
C GLU A 15 -8.03 0.01 -21.59
N LYS A 16 -7.04 -0.76 -21.13
CA LYS A 16 -7.26 -2.10 -20.61
C LYS A 16 -8.19 -2.12 -19.39
N CYS A 17 -7.98 -1.22 -18.44
CA CYS A 17 -8.86 -1.09 -17.27
C CYS A 17 -10.30 -0.68 -17.65
N ARG A 18 -10.49 0.03 -18.76
CA ARG A 18 -11.82 0.41 -19.27
C ARG A 18 -12.53 -0.76 -19.93
N ASN A 19 -11.81 -1.55 -20.72
CA ASN A 19 -12.40 -2.55 -21.61
C ASN A 19 -12.45 -3.96 -21.00
N GLU A 20 -11.68 -4.24 -19.93
CA GLU A 20 -11.60 -5.56 -19.31
C GLU A 20 -11.81 -5.52 -17.79
N LYS A 21 -12.66 -6.43 -17.30
CA LYS A 21 -12.81 -6.66 -15.87
C LYS A 21 -11.63 -7.49 -15.35
N MET A 22 -10.83 -6.89 -14.46
CA MET A 22 -9.64 -7.51 -13.90
C MET A 22 -9.65 -7.47 -12.37
N PHE A 23 -9.10 -8.50 -11.74
CA PHE A 23 -8.78 -8.44 -10.30
C PHE A 23 -7.58 -7.53 -10.08
N MET A 24 -7.70 -6.54 -9.18
CA MET A 24 -6.68 -5.49 -8.96
C MET A 24 -6.22 -4.84 -10.28
N PRO A 25 -7.13 -4.12 -10.99
CA PRO A 25 -6.93 -3.72 -12.37
C PRO A 25 -5.71 -2.81 -12.56
N ASP A 26 -5.40 -1.98 -11.56
CA ASP A 26 -4.22 -1.13 -11.51
C ASP A 26 -2.90 -1.92 -11.61
N GLN A 27 -2.73 -2.93 -10.76
CA GLN A 27 -1.54 -3.78 -10.75
C GLN A 27 -1.52 -4.74 -11.93
N THR A 28 -2.68 -5.30 -12.28
CA THR A 28 -2.81 -6.29 -13.35
C THR A 28 -2.51 -5.67 -14.71
N ALA A 29 -3.02 -4.48 -15.02
CA ALA A 29 -2.74 -3.81 -16.29
C ALA A 29 -1.25 -3.50 -16.44
N LEU A 30 -0.63 -2.91 -15.40
CA LEU A 30 0.81 -2.62 -15.40
C LEU A 30 1.65 -3.88 -15.55
N ASN A 31 1.29 -4.96 -14.86
CA ASN A 31 2.06 -6.21 -14.92
C ASN A 31 1.99 -6.90 -16.28
N LYS A 32 0.84 -6.82 -16.96
CA LYS A 32 0.62 -7.40 -18.29
C LYS A 32 1.27 -6.58 -19.41
N LEU A 33 1.19 -5.25 -19.33
CA LEU A 33 1.57 -4.36 -20.43
C LEU A 33 3.01 -3.83 -20.35
N ALA A 34 3.62 -3.82 -19.17
CA ALA A 34 5.00 -3.37 -19.04
C ALA A 34 5.97 -4.43 -19.57
N THR A 35 6.72 -4.08 -20.61
CA THR A 35 7.74 -4.95 -21.22
C THR A 35 9.01 -5.07 -20.38
N ALA A 36 9.34 -4.04 -19.59
CA ALA A 36 10.48 -4.03 -18.69
C ALA A 36 10.11 -3.34 -17.36
N LYS A 37 10.52 -3.93 -16.24
CA LYS A 37 10.26 -3.42 -14.88
C LYS A 37 11.55 -3.45 -14.06
N ARG A 38 11.87 -2.33 -13.41
CA ARG A 38 12.93 -2.28 -12.41
C ARG A 38 12.36 -2.68 -11.05
N THR A 39 12.66 -3.89 -10.61
CA THR A 39 12.24 -4.38 -9.28
C THR A 39 13.13 -3.78 -8.20
N LEU A 40 12.52 -3.20 -7.17
CA LEU A 40 13.24 -2.68 -6.01
C LEU A 40 13.23 -3.67 -4.85
N PRO A 41 14.21 -3.58 -3.93
CA PRO A 41 14.23 -4.43 -2.74
C PRO A 41 12.97 -4.28 -1.88
N ARG A 42 12.58 -5.37 -1.21
CA ARG A 42 11.38 -5.44 -0.37
C ARG A 42 11.30 -4.38 0.74
N LYS A 43 12.43 -3.81 1.17
CA LYS A 43 12.49 -2.76 2.20
C LYS A 43 11.64 -1.52 1.88
N PHE A 44 11.31 -1.31 0.60
CA PHE A 44 10.49 -0.19 0.12
C PHE A 44 9.00 -0.54 -0.05
N ASN A 45 8.58 -1.78 0.25
CA ASN A 45 7.18 -2.20 0.16
C ASN A 45 6.92 -3.36 1.15
N GLU A 46 7.38 -3.23 2.39
CA GLU A 46 7.22 -4.31 3.36
C GLU A 46 5.76 -4.34 3.86
N GLN A 47 5.10 -5.48 3.72
CA GLN A 47 3.66 -5.62 3.98
C GLN A 47 3.34 -6.36 5.29
N LYS A 48 4.25 -7.22 5.76
CA LYS A 48 3.95 -8.18 6.85
C LYS A 48 4.87 -8.00 8.05
N LYS A 49 6.19 -8.07 7.88
CA LYS A 49 7.14 -8.09 9.02
C LYS A 49 7.74 -6.72 9.31
N ASN A 50 7.93 -6.37 10.57
CA ASN A 50 8.66 -5.15 10.92
C ASN A 50 10.16 -5.46 10.88
N LYS A 51 10.77 -5.36 9.69
CA LYS A 51 12.21 -5.55 9.55
C LYS A 51 12.95 -4.31 10.02
N LYS A 52 14.15 -4.49 10.57
CA LYS A 52 14.99 -3.37 11.02
C LYS A 52 15.32 -2.40 9.88
N ASN A 53 15.56 -2.94 8.67
CA ASN A 53 15.87 -2.18 7.47
C ASN A 53 14.64 -1.73 6.65
N THR A 54 13.41 -1.89 7.16
CA THR A 54 12.21 -1.41 6.47
C THR A 54 12.26 0.11 6.35
N VAL A 55 12.23 0.61 5.11
CA VAL A 55 12.15 2.04 4.79
C VAL A 55 10.69 2.46 4.64
N ILE A 56 9.90 1.69 3.87
CA ILE A 56 8.47 1.97 3.64
C ILE A 56 7.66 0.73 4.02
N ARG A 57 6.65 0.95 4.86
CA ARG A 57 5.68 -0.04 5.28
C ARG A 57 4.38 0.17 4.51
N HIS A 58 3.91 -0.88 3.84
CA HIS A 58 2.63 -0.87 3.15
C HIS A 58 1.57 -1.56 4.01
N PHE A 59 0.60 -0.78 4.48
CA PHE A 59 -0.59 -1.29 5.16
C PHE A 59 -1.62 -1.79 4.15
N THR A 60 -1.50 -3.06 3.76
CA THR A 60 -2.39 -3.73 2.81
C THR A 60 -3.43 -4.61 3.52
N THR A 61 -4.45 -5.05 2.79
CA THR A 61 -5.44 -6.02 3.25
C THR A 61 -4.79 -7.40 3.32
N GLY A 62 -4.82 -8.04 4.48
CA GLY A 62 -4.40 -9.42 4.67
C GLY A 62 -5.58 -10.39 4.68
N PHE A 63 -5.31 -11.67 4.43
CA PHE A 63 -6.27 -12.76 4.62
C PHE A 63 -5.89 -13.54 5.88
N ARG A 64 -6.87 -13.81 6.76
CA ARG A 64 -6.72 -14.68 7.93
C ARG A 64 -7.60 -15.90 7.72
N PHE A 65 -7.01 -17.08 7.76
CA PHE A 65 -7.64 -18.32 7.29
C PHE A 65 -8.37 -19.12 8.39
N PHE A 66 -8.21 -18.77 9.67
CA PHE A 66 -8.74 -19.55 10.79
C PHE A 66 -9.67 -18.72 11.71
N PRO A 67 -10.85 -19.22 12.11
CA PRO A 67 -11.52 -20.46 11.69
C PRO A 67 -12.29 -20.34 10.35
N TRP A 68 -12.36 -19.14 9.78
CA TRP A 68 -12.95 -18.85 8.48
C TRP A 68 -12.11 -17.80 7.76
N VAL A 69 -12.05 -17.84 6.43
CA VAL A 69 -11.33 -16.83 5.64
C VAL A 69 -11.98 -15.47 5.83
N ARG A 70 -11.24 -14.53 6.42
CA ARG A 70 -11.67 -13.15 6.60
C ARG A 70 -10.59 -12.20 6.11
N THR A 71 -11.03 -11.13 5.46
CA THR A 71 -10.17 -10.01 5.08
C THR A 71 -9.95 -9.12 6.29
N ILE A 72 -8.69 -8.73 6.51
CA ILE A 72 -8.29 -7.84 7.58
C ILE A 72 -7.57 -6.65 6.96
N THR A 73 -8.26 -5.51 6.99
CA THR A 73 -7.70 -4.22 6.59
C THR A 73 -7.55 -3.37 7.84
N VAL A 74 -6.31 -3.01 8.17
CA VAL A 74 -5.98 -2.10 9.27
C VAL A 74 -5.23 -0.93 8.69
N LYS A 75 -5.83 0.25 8.81
CA LYS A 75 -5.27 1.50 8.29
C LYS A 75 -4.44 2.19 9.38
N PRO A 76 -3.36 2.90 9.01
CA PRO A 76 -2.40 3.43 9.97
C PRO A 76 -2.97 4.51 10.90
N TRP A 77 -4.06 5.20 10.50
CA TRP A 77 -4.74 6.18 11.35
C TRP A 77 -5.58 5.53 12.46
N ASP A 78 -5.97 4.25 12.30
CA ASP A 78 -6.69 3.47 13.31
C ASP A 78 -5.70 2.76 14.26
N ILE A 79 -5.11 3.56 15.14
CA ILE A 79 -4.10 3.10 16.12
C ILE A 79 -4.64 1.96 16.98
N LYS A 80 -5.91 2.03 17.41
CA LYS A 80 -6.54 0.98 18.24
C LYS A 80 -6.49 -0.37 17.52
N ARG A 81 -6.84 -0.42 16.22
CA ARG A 81 -6.75 -1.66 15.43
C ARG A 81 -5.31 -2.04 15.10
N MET A 82 -4.40 -1.10 14.90
CA MET A 82 -2.97 -1.42 14.74
C MET A 82 -2.43 -2.19 15.95
N HIS A 83 -2.75 -1.74 17.16
CA HIS A 83 -2.36 -2.41 18.39
C HIS A 83 -3.10 -3.73 18.56
N LYS A 84 -4.44 -3.74 18.47
CA LYS A 84 -5.24 -4.93 18.76
C LYS A 84 -5.02 -6.06 17.75
N VAL A 85 -4.99 -5.72 16.45
CA VAL A 85 -5.00 -6.68 15.34
C VAL A 85 -3.60 -6.97 14.82
N LEU A 86 -2.77 -5.94 14.65
CA LEU A 86 -1.40 -6.10 14.10
C LEU A 86 -0.32 -6.20 15.17
N LYS A 87 -0.64 -5.95 16.45
CA LYS A 87 0.31 -5.91 17.58
C LYS A 87 1.52 -5.01 17.29
N LEU A 88 1.23 -3.86 16.65
CA LEU A 88 2.24 -2.99 16.07
C LEU A 88 2.29 -1.62 16.77
N TYR A 89 3.31 -1.43 17.62
CA TYR A 89 3.51 -0.22 18.43
C TYR A 89 4.66 0.66 17.96
N LYS A 90 5.47 0.18 17.00
CA LYS A 90 6.68 0.87 16.51
C LYS A 90 6.40 2.30 15.99
N TYR A 91 5.18 2.57 15.53
CA TYR A 91 4.81 3.83 14.89
C TYR A 91 4.13 4.82 15.84
N ASP A 92 4.00 4.52 17.13
CA ASP A 92 3.22 5.36 18.05
C ASP A 92 3.78 6.78 18.20
N GLY A 93 5.12 6.92 18.17
CA GLY A 93 5.78 8.23 18.20
C GLY A 93 5.36 9.13 17.03
N ILE A 94 5.61 8.68 15.79
CA ILE A 94 5.26 9.45 14.59
C ILE A 94 3.74 9.67 14.46
N LEU A 95 2.91 8.72 14.92
CA LEU A 95 1.46 8.87 14.89
C LEU A 95 0.97 9.90 15.91
N LYS A 96 1.65 10.04 17.06
CA LYS A 96 1.38 11.09 18.05
C LYS A 96 1.74 12.47 17.49
N GLU A 97 2.91 12.60 16.89
CA GLU A 97 3.36 13.83 16.21
C GLU A 97 2.38 14.24 15.11
N TYR A 98 2.01 13.29 14.23
CA TYR A 98 1.04 13.52 13.16
C TYR A 98 -0.31 14.02 13.70
N ARG A 99 -0.82 13.42 14.79
CA ARG A 99 -2.08 13.87 15.40
C ARG A 99 -1.99 15.27 16.01
N ALA A 100 -0.85 15.62 16.59
CA ALA A 100 -0.63 16.97 17.12
C ALA A 100 -0.65 18.00 15.98
N MET A 101 0.09 17.73 14.89
CA MET A 101 0.11 18.58 13.69
C MET A 101 -1.28 18.68 13.05
N TYR A 102 -1.98 17.56 12.87
CA TYR A 102 -3.31 17.55 12.26
C TYR A 102 -4.33 18.39 13.05
N LYS A 103 -4.28 18.36 14.38
CA LYS A 103 -5.12 19.23 15.23
C LYS A 103 -4.76 20.70 15.11
N SER A 104 -3.49 21.03 14.90
CA SER A 104 -3.06 22.42 14.69
C SER A 104 -3.57 22.94 13.35
N ILE A 105 -3.49 22.13 12.29
CA ILE A 105 -3.96 22.49 10.94
C ILE A 105 -5.49 22.66 10.93
N LYS A 106 -6.23 21.77 11.59
CA LYS A 106 -7.71 21.81 11.60
C LYS A 106 -8.30 22.92 12.49
N LYS A 107 -7.48 23.57 13.31
CA LYS A 107 -7.89 24.73 14.12
C LYS A 107 -7.76 26.05 13.34
N ILE A 108 -7.13 26.02 12.17
CA ILE A 108 -7.12 27.07 11.15
C ILE A 108 -8.31 26.81 10.24
#